data_AF-A0A1U7DLE0-F1
#
_entry.id   AF-A0A1U7DLE0-F1
#
_cell.length_a   1.000
_cell.length_b   1.000
_cell.length_c   1.000
_cell.angle_alpha   90.00
_cell.angle_beta   90.00
_cell.angle_gamma   90.00
#
_symmetry.space_group_name_H-M   'P 1'
#
loop_
_entity.id
_entity.type
_entity.pdbx_description
1 polymer ?
#
loop_
_entity_poly.entity_id
_entity_poly.type
_entity_poly.pdbx_seq_one_letter_code
_entity_poly.pdbx_strand_id
1 'polypeptide(L)'
;MTMARAFARHFVALVLCLGLVTWLVMPSASHAPKVVEALSLQAEILAEHGHVHDLDRDVVWALHGHGHDGADHDHSPAMMAAPPRAHRPFRSHRAEWRLRPGPKGPTMAFLIERPPRA
;
A
#
# COMPACT_ATOMS: atom_id res chain seq x y z
N MET A 1 7.67 27.50 39.77
CA MET A 1 8.29 26.53 38.83
C MET A 1 7.32 25.47 38.27
N THR A 2 6.20 25.18 38.93
CA THR A 2 5.21 24.17 38.51
C THR A 2 4.32 24.62 37.35
N MET A 3 3.86 25.88 37.34
CA MET A 3 3.03 26.43 36.26
C MET A 3 3.74 26.50 34.90
N ALA A 4 5.01 26.95 34.87
CA ALA A 4 5.79 26.99 33.62
C ALA A 4 5.99 25.59 33.01
N ARG A 5 6.22 24.57 33.87
CA ARG A 5 6.31 23.17 33.44
C ARG A 5 4.97 22.63 32.94
N ALA A 6 3.87 22.99 33.58
CA ALA A 6 2.54 22.63 33.11
C ALA A 6 2.24 23.25 31.75
N PHE A 7 2.52 24.55 31.58
CA PHE A 7 2.32 25.24 30.30
C PHE A 7 3.14 24.61 29.17
N ALA A 8 4.43 24.36 29.40
CA ALA A 8 5.29 23.70 28.42
C ALA A 8 4.76 22.31 28.01
N ARG A 9 4.24 21.52 28.96
CA ARG A 9 3.64 20.21 28.68
C ARG A 9 2.40 20.31 27.80
N HIS A 10 1.50 21.24 28.09
CA HIS A 10 0.29 21.45 27.26
C HIS A 10 0.66 21.95 25.86
N PHE A 11 1.63 22.85 25.76
CA PHE A 11 2.11 23.34 24.47
C PHE A 11 2.69 22.20 23.61
N VAL A 12 3.55 21.36 24.19
CA VAL A 12 4.10 20.19 23.49
C VAL A 12 2.99 19.22 23.09
N ALA A 13 2.03 18.94 23.98
CA ALA A 13 0.89 18.08 23.66
C ALA A 13 0.08 18.63 22.49
N LEU A 14 -0.19 19.95 22.47
CA LEU A 14 -0.93 20.61 21.41
C LEU A 14 -0.18 20.53 20.07
N VAL A 15 1.13 20.79 20.06
CA VAL A 15 1.97 20.65 18.86
C VAL A 15 1.95 19.20 18.33
N LEU A 16 2.05 18.20 19.22
CA LEU A 16 1.98 16.79 18.82
C LEU A 16 0.61 16.41 18.26
N CYS A 17 -0.47 16.87 18.88
CA CYS A 17 -1.82 16.64 18.38
C CYS A 17 -2.03 17.28 17.00
N LEU A 18 -1.57 18.52 16.81
CA LEU A 18 -1.66 19.19 15.51
C LEU A 18 -0.82 18.48 14.45
N GLY A 19 0.39 18.03 14.81
CA GLY A 19 1.24 17.24 13.93
C GLY A 19 0.58 15.93 13.51
N LEU A 20 -0.06 15.23 14.45
CA LEU A 20 -0.80 14.00 14.17
C LEU A 20 -2.00 14.24 13.25
N VAL A 21 -2.81 15.27 13.52
CA VAL A 21 -3.95 15.62 12.66
C VAL A 21 -3.49 15.96 11.26
N THR A 22 -2.43 16.76 11.14
CA THR A 22 -1.84 17.11 9.84
C THR A 22 -1.38 15.85 9.10
N TRP A 23 -0.66 14.96 9.78
CA TRP A 23 -0.19 13.70 9.21
C TRP A 23 -1.32 12.79 8.74
N LEU A 24 -2.44 12.75 9.46
CA LEU A 24 -3.60 11.94 9.09
C LEU A 24 -4.32 12.49 7.85
N VAL A 25 -4.36 13.82 7.68
CA VAL A 25 -5.09 14.47 6.58
C VAL A 25 -4.24 14.59 5.31
N MET A 26 -2.92 14.69 5.44
CA MET A 26 -2.02 14.94 4.30
C MET A 26 -2.12 13.90 3.17
N PRO A 27 -2.24 12.58 3.43
CA PRO A 27 -2.49 11.59 2.38
C PRO A 27 -3.81 11.84 1.64
N SER A 28 -4.88 12.17 2.37
CA SER A 28 -6.20 12.45 1.79
C SER A 28 -6.20 13.70 0.91
N ALA A 29 -5.40 14.72 1.25
CA ALA A 29 -5.30 15.95 0.48
C ALA A 29 -4.79 15.73 -0.96
N SER A 30 -3.91 14.75 -1.16
CA SER A 30 -3.37 14.41 -2.48
C SER A 30 -4.34 13.59 -3.34
N HIS A 31 -5.29 12.88 -2.72
CA HIS A 31 -6.23 11.98 -3.40
C HIS A 31 -7.61 12.61 -3.61
N ALA A 32 -8.06 13.46 -2.70
CA ALA A 32 -9.40 14.06 -2.75
C ALA A 32 -9.70 14.80 -4.08
N PRO A 33 -8.78 15.59 -4.68
CA PRO A 33 -9.06 16.26 -5.95
C PRO A 33 -9.40 15.29 -7.09
N LYS A 34 -8.67 14.17 -7.18
CA LYS A 34 -8.89 13.15 -8.23
C LYS A 34 -10.23 12.43 -8.07
N VAL A 35 -10.64 12.17 -6.83
CA VAL A 35 -11.95 11.58 -6.54
C VAL A 35 -13.07 12.55 -6.89
N VAL A 36 -12.93 13.83 -6.55
CA VAL A 36 -13.92 14.86 -6.91
C VAL A 36 -14.04 15.00 -8.42
N GLU A 37 -12.92 14.98 -9.14
CA GLU A 37 -12.90 15.01 -10.61
C GLU A 37 -13.63 13.81 -11.21
N ALA A 38 -13.35 12.59 -10.75
CA ALA A 38 -14.03 11.37 -11.22
C ALA A 38 -15.56 11.42 -10.97
N LEU A 39 -15.97 11.86 -9.78
CA LEU A 39 -17.38 12.03 -9.44
C LEU A 39 -18.06 13.10 -10.31
N SER A 40 -17.36 14.20 -10.62
CA SER A 40 -17.88 15.27 -11.47
C SER A 40 -18.10 14.80 -12.91
N LEU A 41 -17.15 14.05 -13.47
CA LEU A 41 -17.25 13.46 -14.81
C LEU A 41 -18.45 12.51 -14.91
N GLN A 42 -18.70 11.72 -13.88
CA GLN A 42 -19.82 10.79 -13.87
C GLN A 42 -21.16 11.48 -13.67
N ALA A 43 -21.21 12.59 -12.93
CA ALA A 43 -22.41 13.41 -12.85
C ALA A 43 -22.78 13.99 -14.23
N GLU A 44 -21.79 14.37 -15.04
CA GLU A 44 -21.98 14.81 -16.42
C GLU A 44 -22.47 13.67 -17.32
N ILE A 45 -21.82 12.49 -17.26
CA ILE A 45 -22.27 11.30 -18.02
C ILE A 45 -23.70 10.91 -17.62
N LEU A 46 -24.03 10.93 -16.33
CA LEU A 46 -25.39 10.62 -15.87
C LEU A 46 -26.42 11.63 -16.41
N ALA A 47 -26.06 12.92 -16.47
CA ALA A 47 -26.93 13.96 -16.99
C ALA A 47 -27.15 13.84 -18.51
N GLU A 48 -26.13 13.46 -19.26
CA GLU A 48 -26.20 13.35 -20.73
C GLU A 48 -26.71 11.99 -21.21
N HIS A 49 -26.30 10.91 -20.55
CA HIS A 49 -26.51 9.52 -20.98
C HIS A 49 -27.52 8.76 -20.08
N GLY A 50 -27.97 9.34 -18.96
CA GLY A 50 -29.04 8.81 -18.10
C GLY A 50 -28.65 7.62 -17.20
N HIS A 51 -27.44 7.09 -17.33
CA HIS A 51 -26.89 6.04 -16.47
C HIS A 51 -25.35 6.07 -16.46
N VAL A 52 -24.76 5.43 -15.45
CA VAL A 52 -23.30 5.28 -15.29
C VAL A 52 -23.00 3.81 -15.01
N HIS A 53 -21.92 3.30 -15.56
CA HIS A 53 -21.36 1.99 -15.24
C HIS A 53 -20.04 2.18 -14.49
N ASP A 54 -19.70 1.22 -13.62
CA ASP A 54 -18.37 1.10 -13.02
C ASP A 54 -17.90 2.28 -12.12
N LEU A 55 -18.83 2.92 -11.40
CA LEU A 55 -18.53 4.01 -10.44
C LEU A 55 -17.48 3.63 -9.40
N ASP A 56 -17.61 2.43 -8.84
CA ASP A 56 -16.67 1.87 -7.89
C ASP A 56 -15.27 1.72 -8.50
N ARG A 57 -15.17 1.31 -9.76
CA ARG A 57 -13.92 1.16 -10.49
C ARG A 57 -13.27 2.50 -10.78
N ASP A 58 -14.04 3.50 -11.20
CA ASP A 58 -13.53 4.85 -11.51
C ASP A 58 -12.98 5.56 -10.27
N VAL A 59 -13.64 5.41 -9.11
CA VAL A 59 -13.12 5.93 -7.83
C VAL A 59 -11.84 5.19 -7.41
N VAL A 60 -11.80 3.86 -7.56
CA VAL A 60 -10.61 3.06 -7.26
C VAL A 60 -9.45 3.45 -8.17
N TRP A 61 -9.69 3.68 -9.46
CA TRP A 61 -8.71 4.17 -10.42
C TRP A 61 -8.25 5.61 -10.15
N ALA A 62 -9.15 6.50 -9.74
CA ALA A 62 -8.76 7.85 -9.34
C ALA A 62 -7.83 7.86 -8.11
N LEU A 63 -8.03 6.91 -7.18
CA LEU A 63 -7.21 6.75 -5.98
C LEU A 63 -5.86 6.05 -6.26
N HIS A 64 -5.87 4.98 -7.06
CA HIS A 64 -4.72 4.07 -7.21
C HIS A 64 -4.04 4.14 -8.60
N GLY A 65 -4.60 4.91 -9.53
CA GLY A 65 -4.19 4.97 -10.93
C GLY A 65 -4.67 3.77 -11.75
N HIS A 66 -4.59 3.87 -13.07
CA HIS A 66 -4.84 2.76 -14.01
C HIS A 66 -3.60 1.84 -14.14
N GLY A 67 -2.94 1.56 -13.02
CA GLY A 67 -1.68 0.81 -13.03
C GLY A 67 -1.89 -0.57 -13.65
N HIS A 68 -1.33 -0.78 -14.84
CA HIS A 68 -0.71 -2.07 -15.13
C HIS A 68 0.34 -2.24 -14.05
N ASP A 69 0.04 -3.06 -13.05
CA ASP A 69 0.81 -3.12 -11.82
C ASP A 69 2.28 -3.40 -12.17
N GLY A 70 3.20 -2.86 -11.37
CA GLY A 70 4.60 -3.30 -11.44
C GLY A 70 4.70 -4.82 -11.30
N ALA A 71 3.70 -5.46 -10.69
CA ALA A 71 3.53 -6.91 -10.65
C ALA A 71 3.23 -7.56 -12.02
N ASP A 72 2.48 -6.91 -12.91
CA ASP A 72 2.23 -7.41 -14.28
C ASP A 72 3.48 -7.28 -15.18
N HIS A 73 4.41 -6.41 -14.77
CA HIS A 73 5.70 -6.18 -15.44
C HIS A 73 6.91 -6.74 -14.69
N ASP A 74 6.74 -7.35 -13.51
CA ASP A 74 7.84 -7.94 -12.74
C ASP A 74 8.14 -9.34 -13.28
N HIS A 75 8.94 -9.40 -14.34
CA HIS A 75 9.57 -10.63 -14.78
C HIS A 75 10.85 -10.96 -13.99
N SER A 76 11.13 -10.29 -12.86
CA SER A 76 12.38 -10.48 -12.14
C SER A 76 12.50 -11.90 -11.61
N PRO A 77 13.48 -12.69 -12.09
CA PRO A 77 13.78 -14.00 -11.52
C PRO A 77 14.53 -13.87 -10.17
N ALA A 78 14.55 -12.68 -9.53
CA ALA A 78 15.34 -12.37 -8.35
C ALA A 78 14.87 -13.07 -7.04
N MET A 79 13.88 -13.95 -7.12
CA MET A 79 13.70 -15.00 -6.10
C MET A 79 14.64 -16.21 -6.29
N MET A 80 15.61 -16.15 -7.19
CA MET A 80 16.77 -17.04 -7.14
C MET A 80 17.65 -16.68 -5.94
N ALA A 81 17.49 -17.48 -4.89
CA ALA A 81 18.29 -17.59 -3.67
C ALA A 81 19.67 -16.92 -3.76
N ALA A 82 19.80 -15.73 -3.17
CA ALA A 82 21.10 -15.19 -2.82
C ALA A 82 21.81 -16.20 -1.89
N PRO A 83 23.08 -16.55 -2.12
CA PRO A 83 23.82 -17.42 -1.22
C PRO A 83 23.87 -16.78 0.17
N PRO A 84 23.83 -17.58 1.26
CA PRO A 84 23.65 -17.06 2.61
C PRO A 84 24.89 -16.27 3.02
N ARG A 85 24.91 -14.96 2.72
CA ARG A 85 25.82 -14.04 3.36
C ARG A 85 25.24 -13.74 4.73
N ALA A 86 25.99 -14.14 5.75
CA ALA A 86 25.72 -14.01 7.18
C ALA A 86 24.92 -12.75 7.55
N HIS A 87 23.59 -12.86 7.52
CA HIS A 87 22.70 -11.86 8.11
C HIS A 87 22.81 -12.01 9.63
N ARG A 88 23.36 -10.99 10.30
CA ARG A 88 23.25 -10.89 11.76
C ARG A 88 21.76 -10.86 12.11
N PRO A 89 21.28 -11.74 13.01
CA PRO A 89 19.86 -11.82 13.29
C PRO A 89 19.41 -10.57 14.05
N PHE A 90 18.49 -9.82 13.45
CA PHE A 90 17.69 -8.83 14.15
C PHE A 90 16.76 -9.58 15.11
N ARG A 91 16.91 -9.37 16.42
CA ARG A 91 16.03 -10.00 17.43
C ARG A 91 14.66 -9.33 17.39
N SER A 92 13.71 -9.93 16.68
CA SER A 92 12.30 -9.61 16.84
C SER A 92 11.74 -10.33 18.07
N HIS A 93 11.22 -9.57 19.02
CA HIS A 93 10.59 -10.10 20.23
C HIS A 93 9.14 -10.49 19.93
N ARG A 94 8.94 -11.54 19.13
CA ARG A 94 7.64 -12.20 18.99
C ARG A 94 7.85 -13.65 18.58
N ALA A 95 7.14 -14.55 19.26
CA ALA A 95 7.33 -15.99 19.25
C ALA A 95 7.71 -16.57 17.87
N GLU A 96 8.96 -16.99 17.74
CA GLU A 96 9.46 -17.75 16.59
C GLU A 96 8.81 -19.14 16.62
N TRP A 97 7.63 -19.29 16.00
CA TRP A 97 7.20 -20.61 15.54
C TRP A 97 8.14 -21.02 14.40
N ARG A 98 9.16 -21.81 14.76
CA ARG A 98 10.09 -22.40 13.79
C ARG A 98 9.32 -23.39 12.94
N LEU A 99 8.86 -22.95 11.77
CA LEU A 99 8.37 -23.85 10.73
C LEU A 99 9.54 -24.76 10.33
N ARG A 100 9.45 -26.05 10.67
CA ARG A 100 10.44 -27.05 10.23
C ARG A 100 10.25 -27.27 8.73
N PRO A 101 11.32 -27.24 7.92
CA PRO A 101 11.24 -27.63 6.53
C PRO A 101 10.71 -29.08 6.43
N GLY A 102 9.74 -29.31 5.55
CA GLY A 102 9.28 -30.65 5.25
C GLY A 102 10.43 -31.50 4.68
N PRO A 103 10.48 -32.82 4.94
CA PRO A 103 11.62 -33.68 4.61
C PRO A 103 11.91 -33.81 3.11
N LYS A 104 11.02 -33.32 2.23
CA LYS A 104 11.13 -33.46 0.77
C LYS A 104 11.82 -32.30 0.06
N GLY A 105 12.31 -31.29 0.80
CA GLY A 105 12.91 -30.09 0.19
C GLY A 105 11.90 -29.27 -0.64
N PRO A 106 12.29 -28.14 -1.23
CA PRO A 106 11.43 -27.39 -2.13
C PRO A 106 11.11 -28.26 -3.36
N THR A 107 9.84 -28.48 -3.64
CA THR A 107 9.37 -29.17 -4.84
C THR A 107 9.87 -28.40 -6.06
N MET A 108 10.55 -29.07 -6.99
CA MET A 108 10.95 -28.47 -8.26
C MET A 108 9.68 -28.02 -9.00
N ALA A 109 9.44 -26.72 -9.07
CA ALA A 109 8.40 -26.16 -9.91
C ALA A 109 8.87 -26.30 -11.37
N PHE A 110 8.21 -27.16 -12.14
CA PHE A 110 8.46 -27.23 -13.58
C PHE A 110 8.11 -25.87 -14.19
N LEU A 111 9.09 -25.21 -14.80
CA LEU A 111 8.90 -23.99 -15.57
C LEU A 111 7.99 -24.32 -16.75
N ILE A 112 6.93 -23.55 -16.94
CA ILE A 112 6.02 -23.68 -18.09
C ILE A 112 6.89 -23.42 -19.33
N GLU A 113 7.21 -24.46 -20.07
CA GLU A 113 8.27 -24.41 -21.09
C GLU A 113 7.94 -23.44 -22.24
N ARG A 114 6.66 -23.07 -22.43
CA ARG A 114 6.17 -22.20 -23.53
C ARG A 114 4.85 -21.52 -23.10
N PRO A 115 4.64 -20.21 -23.33
CA PRO A 115 3.34 -19.59 -23.06
C PRO A 115 2.26 -20.18 -23.98
N PRO A 116 0.97 -20.18 -23.57
CA PRO A 116 -0.14 -20.64 -24.39
C PRO A 116 -0.14 -19.87 -25.72
N ARG A 117 -0.11 -20.60 -26.83
CA ARG A 117 -0.39 -19.98 -28.14
C ARG A 117 -1.90 -19.91 -28.28
N ALA A 118 -2.40 -18.75 -28.67
CA ALA A 118 -3.79 -18.55 -29.07
C ALA A 118 -4.16 -19.46 -30.24
#